data_AF-A0A7J6S8T8-F1
#
_entry.id   AF-A0A7J6S8T8-F1
#
_cell.length_a   1.000
_cell.length_b   1.000
_cell.length_c   1.000
_cell.angle_alpha   90.00
_cell.angle_beta   90.00
_cell.angle_gamma   90.00
#
_symmetry.space_group_name_H-M   'P 1'
#
loop_
_entity.id
_entity.type
_entity.pdbx_description
1 polymer ?
#
loop_
_entity_poly.entity_id
_entity_poly.type
_entity_poly.pdbx_seq_one_letter_code
_entity_poly.pdbx_strand_id
1 'polypeptide(L)'
;EDASGPLTAVALDSVNKFVSFGLIPTDKMGPKAINTLVAGVINCRFGAEGTPDDEVVLLKMITVLVDALRCPTGAQLTDACVWQMVRKIHQVAKQPMGLSHLLRSSAEQQLTLIVLTVFNQRGGGCTPSSGGNGYSVSARYCLLRYMAFLMTAGFPGSEGPEGQRNSVTTQQGNTSSSSS
;
A
#
# COMPACT_ATOMS: atom_id res chain seq x y z
N GLU A 1 10.37 21.15 -14.59
CA GLU A 1 10.74 21.81 -13.33
C GLU A 1 10.70 20.75 -12.24
N ASP A 2 11.75 19.96 -12.17
CA ASP A 2 11.85 18.83 -11.25
C ASP A 2 12.15 19.37 -9.86
N ALA A 3 11.11 19.41 -9.02
CA ALA A 3 11.28 19.69 -7.60
C ALA A 3 12.20 18.60 -7.02
N SER A 4 13.48 18.95 -6.85
CA SER A 4 14.54 18.08 -6.33
C SER A 4 14.02 17.15 -5.23
N GLY A 5 14.13 15.83 -5.41
CA GLY A 5 13.68 14.79 -4.47
C GLY A 5 13.81 15.14 -2.97
N PRO A 6 14.96 15.69 -2.50
CA PRO A 6 15.10 16.13 -1.11
C PRO A 6 14.15 17.25 -0.67
N LEU A 7 13.80 18.21 -1.53
CA LEU A 7 12.83 19.26 -1.20
C LEU A 7 11.46 18.67 -0.90
N THR A 8 11.03 17.71 -1.71
CA THR A 8 9.76 17.02 -1.49
C THR A 8 9.79 16.13 -0.26
N ALA A 9 10.93 15.49 0.02
CA ALA A 9 11.11 14.72 1.25
C ALA A 9 10.97 15.59 2.52
N VAL A 10 11.43 16.84 2.48
CA VAL A 10 11.28 17.82 3.58
C VAL A 10 9.84 18.33 3.68
N ALA A 11 9.18 18.56 2.54
CA ALA A 11 7.77 18.93 2.51
C ALA A 11 6.89 17.82 3.13
N LEU A 12 7.12 16.56 2.77
CA LEU A 12 6.41 15.41 3.34
C LEU A 12 6.67 15.27 4.85
N ASP A 13 7.90 15.48 5.33
CA ASP A 13 8.18 15.50 6.77
C ASP A 13 7.45 16.61 7.51
N SER A 14 7.36 17.79 6.88
CA SER A 14 6.62 18.91 7.45
C SER A 14 5.14 18.56 7.57
N VAL A 15 4.56 17.97 6.51
CA VAL A 15 3.18 17.45 6.54
C VAL A 15 3.02 16.38 7.61
N ASN A 16 3.98 15.47 7.76
CA ASN A 16 3.92 14.46 8.82
C ASN A 16 3.88 15.11 10.20
N LYS A 17 4.75 16.09 10.45
CA LYS A 17 4.74 16.86 11.70
C LYS A 17 3.40 17.58 11.91
N PHE A 18 2.83 18.22 10.90
CA PHE A 18 1.50 18.85 11.04
C PHE A 18 0.42 17.85 11.48
N VAL A 19 0.47 16.63 10.94
CA VAL A 19 -0.45 15.55 11.25
C VAL A 19 -0.19 14.97 12.66
N SER A 20 1.06 14.62 12.99
CA SER A 20 1.44 13.99 14.26
C SER A 20 1.29 14.94 15.46
N PHE A 21 1.51 16.24 15.27
CA PHE A 21 1.35 17.24 16.33
C PHE A 21 -0.13 17.62 16.55
N GLY A 22 -1.07 17.04 15.79
CA GLY A 22 -2.49 17.32 15.96
C GLY A 22 -2.87 18.76 15.61
N LEU A 23 -2.10 19.42 14.72
CA LEU A 23 -2.38 20.78 14.26
C LEU A 23 -3.60 20.83 13.33
N ILE A 24 -4.13 19.67 12.93
CA ILE A 24 -5.38 19.58 12.18
C ILE A 24 -6.54 19.78 13.17
N PRO A 25 -7.33 20.86 13.02
CA PRO A 25 -8.40 21.18 13.96
C PRO A 25 -9.41 20.02 14.02
N THR A 26 -9.80 19.61 15.22
CA THR A 26 -10.83 18.56 15.45
C THR A 26 -12.26 19.08 15.33
N ASP A 27 -12.42 20.36 14.96
CA ASP A 27 -13.72 21.00 14.72
C ASP A 27 -14.38 20.48 13.42
N LYS A 28 -15.55 21.01 13.04
CA LYS A 28 -16.35 20.59 11.86
C LYS A 28 -15.56 20.51 10.55
N MET A 29 -14.46 21.25 10.41
CA MET A 29 -13.61 21.24 9.21
C MET A 29 -12.49 20.17 9.26
N GLY A 30 -12.19 19.61 10.43
CA GLY A 30 -11.20 18.56 10.65
C GLY A 30 -11.30 17.34 9.74
N PRO A 31 -12.47 16.66 9.66
CA PRO A 31 -12.68 15.57 8.71
C PRO A 31 -12.38 15.98 7.27
N LYS A 32 -12.83 17.16 6.84
CA LYS A 32 -12.62 17.61 5.46
C LYS A 32 -11.14 17.87 5.19
N ALA A 33 -10.45 18.52 6.13
CA ALA A 33 -9.02 18.82 6.03
C ALA A 33 -8.17 17.54 5.94
N ILE A 34 -8.39 16.56 6.82
CA ILE A 34 -7.62 15.31 6.79
C ILE A 34 -7.88 14.50 5.52
N ASN A 35 -9.14 14.43 5.05
CA ASN A 35 -9.47 13.71 3.81
C ASN A 35 -8.84 14.40 2.58
N THR A 36 -8.85 15.75 2.51
CA THR A 36 -8.20 16.48 1.43
C THR A 36 -6.67 16.32 1.44
N LEU A 37 -6.05 16.36 2.63
CA LEU A 37 -4.62 16.13 2.79
C LEU A 37 -4.25 14.72 2.30
N VAL A 38 -4.95 13.70 2.77
CA VAL A 38 -4.72 12.30 2.39
C VAL A 38 -4.93 12.11 0.88
N ALA A 39 -5.99 12.66 0.31
CA ALA A 39 -6.22 12.63 -1.14
C ALA A 39 -5.10 13.32 -1.93
N GLY A 40 -4.59 14.45 -1.44
CA GLY A 40 -3.45 15.15 -2.02
C GLY A 40 -2.20 14.29 -2.04
N VAL A 41 -1.83 13.72 -0.89
CA VAL A 41 -0.66 12.85 -0.74
C VAL A 41 -0.80 11.61 -1.64
N ILE A 42 -1.96 10.95 -1.66
CA ILE A 42 -2.28 9.80 -2.54
C ILE A 42 -2.08 10.13 -4.02
N ASN A 43 -2.41 11.34 -4.44
CA ASN A 43 -2.30 11.79 -5.83
C ASN A 43 -0.91 12.31 -6.19
N CYS A 44 -0.01 12.51 -5.23
CA CYS A 44 1.39 12.78 -5.53
C CYS A 44 1.96 11.63 -6.36
N ARG A 45 2.58 11.99 -7.50
CA ARG A 45 3.28 11.06 -8.38
C ARG A 45 4.75 11.38 -8.29
N PHE A 46 5.52 10.46 -7.72
CA PHE A 46 6.97 10.52 -7.74
C PHE A 46 7.49 9.72 -8.93
N GLY A 47 8.50 10.25 -9.61
CA GLY A 47 9.06 9.67 -10.83
C GLY A 47 9.52 8.24 -10.54
N ALA A 48 9.13 7.30 -11.39
CA ALA A 48 9.52 5.90 -11.29
C ALA A 48 10.93 5.66 -11.86
N GLU A 49 11.83 6.64 -11.74
CA GLU A 49 13.17 6.56 -12.34
C GLU A 49 14.13 5.69 -11.51
N GLY A 50 13.67 5.14 -10.38
CA GLY A 50 14.45 4.21 -9.56
C GLY A 50 15.68 4.88 -8.94
N THR A 51 15.66 6.20 -8.80
CA THR A 51 16.72 6.91 -8.08
C THR A 51 16.56 6.67 -6.58
N PRO A 52 17.65 6.55 -5.81
CA PRO A 52 17.58 6.31 -4.37
C PRO A 52 16.83 7.41 -3.62
N ASP A 53 16.87 8.64 -4.11
CA ASP A 53 16.12 9.77 -3.54
C ASP A 53 14.60 9.58 -3.71
N ASP A 54 14.15 9.08 -4.86
CA ASP A 54 12.74 8.80 -5.09
C ASP A 54 12.23 7.71 -4.14
N GLU A 55 13.01 6.66 -3.89
CA GLU A 55 12.62 5.60 -2.94
C GLU A 55 12.34 6.15 -1.53
N VAL A 56 13.20 7.07 -1.06
CA VAL A 56 13.07 7.71 0.25
C VAL A 56 11.81 8.59 0.30
N VAL A 57 11.51 9.30 -0.79
CA VAL A 57 10.29 10.11 -0.90
C VAL A 57 9.04 9.22 -0.90
N LEU A 58 9.04 8.10 -1.62
CA LEU A 58 7.95 7.11 -1.58
C LEU A 58 7.77 6.53 -0.17
N LEU A 59 8.85 6.20 0.52
CA LEU A 59 8.82 5.71 1.89
C LEU A 59 8.19 6.75 2.84
N LYS A 60 8.60 8.01 2.72
CA LYS A 60 8.03 9.13 3.49
C LYS A 60 6.55 9.33 3.17
N MET A 61 6.16 9.22 1.91
CA MET A 61 4.77 9.34 1.48
C MET A 61 3.88 8.29 2.14
N ILE A 62 4.25 7.00 2.08
CA ILE A 62 3.46 5.94 2.71
C ILE A 62 3.44 6.07 4.24
N THR A 63 4.52 6.59 4.84
CA THR A 63 4.60 6.84 6.29
C THR A 63 3.64 7.94 6.72
N VAL A 64 3.62 9.07 6.00
CA VAL A 64 2.67 10.18 6.25
C VAL A 64 1.22 9.70 6.17
N LEU A 65 0.89 8.82 5.22
CA LEU A 65 -0.44 8.25 5.11
C LEU A 65 -0.81 7.46 6.37
N VAL A 66 0.06 6.57 6.85
CA VAL A 66 -0.22 5.78 8.06
C VAL A 66 -0.32 6.68 9.29
N ASP A 67 0.55 7.68 9.42
CA ASP A 67 0.52 8.64 10.53
C ASP A 67 -0.76 9.49 10.51
N ALA A 68 -1.26 9.85 9.33
CA ALA A 68 -2.57 10.50 9.15
C ALA A 68 -3.74 9.64 9.62
N LEU A 69 -3.62 8.32 9.52
CA LEU A 69 -4.65 7.40 10.02
C LEU A 69 -4.54 7.17 11.54
N ARG A 70 -3.33 7.26 12.10
CA ARG A 70 -3.06 7.10 13.53
C ARG A 70 -3.31 8.37 14.35
N CYS A 71 -3.43 9.53 13.71
CA CYS A 71 -3.75 10.78 14.39
C CYS A 71 -5.16 10.72 15.03
N PRO A 72 -5.46 11.53 16.08
CA PRO A 72 -6.77 11.53 16.74
C PRO A 72 -7.93 11.90 15.79
N THR A 73 -7.66 12.73 14.79
CA THR A 73 -8.61 13.08 13.71
C THR A 73 -8.76 11.95 12.67
N GLY A 74 -7.89 10.93 12.73
CA GLY A 74 -7.86 9.77 11.85
C GLY A 74 -9.18 8.99 11.86
N ALA A 75 -9.85 8.94 13.02
CA ALA A 75 -11.17 8.32 13.17
C ALA A 75 -12.25 8.92 12.25
N GLN A 76 -12.04 10.14 11.76
CA GLN A 76 -12.98 10.87 10.91
C GLN A 76 -12.63 10.73 9.41
N LEU A 77 -11.66 9.89 9.04
CA LEU A 77 -11.41 9.57 7.64
C LEU A 77 -12.58 8.80 7.02
N THR A 78 -12.87 9.13 5.76
CA THR A 78 -13.84 8.39 4.95
C THR A 78 -13.30 7.01 4.58
N ASP A 79 -14.20 6.03 4.45
CA ASP A 79 -13.87 4.69 3.98
C ASP A 79 -13.17 4.71 2.61
N ALA A 80 -13.59 5.64 1.73
CA ALA A 80 -12.98 5.87 0.44
C ALA A 80 -11.50 6.26 0.57
N CYS A 81 -11.16 7.19 1.48
CA CYS A 81 -9.77 7.58 1.70
C CYS A 81 -8.94 6.42 2.25
N VAL A 82 -9.45 5.71 3.26
CA VAL A 82 -8.77 4.52 3.83
C VAL A 82 -8.46 3.50 2.73
N TRP A 83 -9.42 3.20 1.87
CA TRP A 83 -9.22 2.25 0.78
C TRP A 83 -8.20 2.74 -0.26
N GLN A 84 -8.22 4.03 -0.59
CA GLN A 84 -7.25 4.62 -1.52
C GLN A 84 -5.81 4.55 -0.96
N MET A 85 -5.63 4.71 0.37
CA MET A 85 -4.32 4.55 1.02
C MET A 85 -3.79 3.13 0.88
N VAL A 86 -4.62 2.13 1.18
CA VAL A 86 -4.29 0.70 1.05
C VAL A 86 -3.87 0.39 -0.39
N ARG A 87 -4.65 0.87 -1.37
CA ARG A 87 -4.34 0.68 -2.79
C ARG A 87 -3.02 1.32 -3.20
N LYS A 88 -2.75 2.55 -2.73
CA LYS A 88 -1.49 3.24 -3.04
C LYS A 88 -0.28 2.51 -2.46
N ILE A 89 -0.35 2.11 -1.18
CA ILE A 89 0.76 1.41 -0.53
C ILE A 89 0.98 0.03 -1.17
N HIS A 90 -0.08 -0.69 -1.50
CA HIS A 90 0.03 -1.94 -2.24
C HIS A 90 0.64 -1.76 -3.62
N GLN A 91 0.24 -0.70 -4.34
CA GLN A 91 0.79 -0.37 -5.65
C GLN A 91 2.30 -0.12 -5.55
N VAL A 92 2.76 0.63 -4.53
CA VAL A 92 4.19 0.87 -4.28
C VAL A 92 4.91 -0.43 -3.92
N ALA A 93 4.33 -1.28 -3.07
CA ALA A 93 4.94 -2.56 -2.68
C ALA A 93 5.11 -3.54 -3.86
N LYS A 94 4.16 -3.55 -4.80
CA LYS A 94 4.12 -4.45 -5.97
C LYS A 94 4.67 -3.82 -7.25
N GLN A 95 5.24 -2.63 -7.18
CA GLN A 95 5.76 -1.95 -8.36
C GLN A 95 6.95 -2.76 -8.94
N PRO A 96 6.89 -3.18 -10.23
CA PRO A 96 7.67 -4.31 -10.74
C PRO A 96 9.13 -4.02 -11.10
N MET A 97 9.58 -2.76 -11.11
CA MET A 97 10.92 -2.36 -11.54
C MET A 97 11.50 -1.28 -10.60
N GLY A 98 12.70 -1.52 -10.07
CA GLY A 98 13.58 -0.47 -9.55
C GLY A 98 13.43 -0.02 -8.09
N LEU A 99 12.83 -0.82 -7.20
CA LEU A 99 12.68 -0.45 -5.78
C LEU A 99 13.39 -1.44 -4.85
N SER A 100 14.12 -0.92 -3.87
CA SER A 100 14.86 -1.71 -2.88
C SER A 100 13.95 -2.65 -2.07
N HIS A 101 14.54 -3.77 -1.62
CA HIS A 101 13.87 -4.72 -0.74
C HIS A 101 13.38 -4.06 0.57
N LEU A 102 14.08 -3.03 1.02
CA LEU A 102 13.72 -2.27 2.22
C LEU A 102 12.41 -1.52 2.05
N LEU A 103 12.22 -0.81 0.93
CA LEU A 103 10.97 -0.10 0.68
C LEU A 103 9.80 -1.08 0.58
N ARG A 104 9.99 -2.22 -0.10
CA ARG A 104 8.94 -3.25 -0.20
C ARG A 104 8.56 -3.79 1.17
N SER A 105 9.54 -4.17 1.98
CA SER A 105 9.30 -4.67 3.34
C SER A 105 8.61 -3.61 4.21
N SER A 106 9.03 -2.36 4.11
CA SER A 106 8.40 -1.26 4.86
C SER A 106 6.98 -0.95 4.37
N ALA A 107 6.70 -1.04 3.07
CA ALA A 107 5.37 -0.87 2.52
C ALA A 107 4.40 -1.98 2.99
N GLU A 108 4.87 -3.22 3.06
CA GLU A 108 4.10 -4.35 3.62
C GLU A 108 3.81 -4.16 5.11
N GLN A 109 4.79 -3.68 5.88
CA GLN A 109 4.59 -3.29 7.28
C GLN A 109 3.52 -2.19 7.40
N GLN A 110 3.58 -1.17 6.54
CA GLN A 110 2.70 -0.01 6.61
C GLN A 110 1.26 -0.38 6.23
N LEU A 111 1.11 -1.26 5.26
CA LEU A 111 -0.16 -1.88 4.90
C LEU A 111 -0.77 -2.64 6.08
N THR A 112 0.06 -3.41 6.80
CA THR A 112 -0.36 -4.15 8.01
C THR A 112 -0.80 -3.18 9.11
N LEU A 113 -0.06 -2.08 9.31
CA LEU A 113 -0.42 -1.04 10.28
C LEU A 113 -1.77 -0.40 9.98
N ILE A 114 -2.11 -0.14 8.71
CA ILE A 114 -3.45 0.38 8.35
C ILE A 114 -4.53 -0.61 8.74
N VAL A 115 -4.34 -1.88 8.40
CA VAL A 115 -5.33 -2.91 8.72
C VAL A 115 -5.49 -3.03 10.23
N LEU A 116 -4.39 -3.17 10.96
CA LEU A 116 -4.42 -3.23 12.42
C LEU A 116 -5.08 -2.00 13.01
N THR A 117 -4.80 -0.79 12.52
CA THR A 117 -5.42 0.42 13.08
C THR A 117 -6.92 0.42 12.83
N VAL A 118 -7.39 0.11 11.61
CA VAL A 118 -8.83 0.06 11.29
C VAL A 118 -9.57 -1.02 12.08
N PHE A 119 -8.92 -2.17 12.34
CA PHE A 119 -9.49 -3.26 13.14
C PHE A 119 -9.43 -3.01 14.65
N ASN A 120 -8.34 -2.40 15.13
CA ASN A 120 -8.14 -2.08 16.54
C ASN A 120 -9.02 -0.90 16.98
N GLN A 121 -9.50 -0.08 16.04
CA GLN A 121 -10.45 1.01 16.28
C GLN A 121 -11.88 0.52 16.61
N ARG A 122 -12.00 -0.70 17.15
CA ARG A 122 -13.25 -1.36 17.53
C ARG A 122 -13.58 -1.25 19.03
N GLY A 123 -12.78 -0.58 19.84
CA GLY A 123 -13.18 -0.25 21.21
C GLY A 123 -12.18 0.63 21.94
N GLY A 124 -12.60 1.81 22.38
CA GLY A 124 -11.88 2.56 23.41
C GLY A 124 -11.12 3.78 22.91
N GLY A 125 -11.84 4.90 22.86
CA GLY A 125 -11.31 6.26 22.94
C GLY A 125 -12.43 7.11 23.52
N CYS A 126 -12.63 7.01 24.83
CA CYS A 126 -13.74 7.57 25.57
C CYS A 126 -13.84 9.10 25.35
N THR A 127 -14.83 9.55 24.57
CA THR A 127 -15.49 10.84 24.83
C THR A 127 -17.01 10.63 24.69
N PRO A 128 -17.79 10.78 25.77
CA PRO A 128 -19.24 10.59 25.76
C PRO A 128 -20.00 11.78 25.13
N SER A 129 -19.44 12.43 24.11
CA SER A 129 -20.10 13.53 23.43
C SER A 129 -19.80 13.50 21.94
N SER A 130 -20.87 13.41 21.15
CA SER A 130 -20.89 13.36 19.69
C SER A 130 -20.65 11.97 19.10
N GLY A 131 -21.65 11.45 18.40
CA GLY A 131 -21.68 10.11 17.79
C GLY A 131 -20.54 9.89 16.80
N GLY A 132 -19.40 9.45 17.32
CA GLY A 132 -18.22 9.14 16.52
C GLY A 132 -18.46 7.91 15.66
N ASN A 133 -18.69 8.15 14.36
CA ASN A 133 -18.61 7.11 13.34
C ASN A 133 -17.20 6.50 13.39
N GLY A 134 -17.06 5.35 14.05
CA GLY A 134 -15.93 4.47 13.76
C GLY A 134 -15.97 4.06 12.28
N TYR A 135 -14.86 3.55 11.74
CA TYR A 135 -14.84 3.10 10.35
C TYR A 135 -15.96 2.09 10.09
N SER A 136 -16.67 2.31 8.98
CA SER A 136 -17.82 1.51 8.57
C SER A 136 -17.49 0.02 8.52
N VAL A 137 -18.48 -0.83 8.81
CA VAL A 137 -18.39 -2.28 8.61
C VAL A 137 -17.93 -2.61 7.18
N SER A 138 -18.29 -1.76 6.22
CA SER A 138 -17.86 -1.88 4.82
C SER A 138 -16.34 -1.74 4.66
N ALA A 139 -15.70 -0.78 5.34
CA ALA A 139 -14.25 -0.62 5.29
C ALA A 139 -13.51 -1.84 5.88
N ARG A 140 -14.01 -2.36 7.01
CA ARG A 140 -13.47 -3.58 7.63
C ARG A 140 -13.64 -4.80 6.71
N TYR A 141 -14.80 -4.94 6.06
CA TYR A 141 -15.06 -6.01 5.11
C TYR A 141 -14.17 -5.93 3.86
N CYS A 142 -13.98 -4.73 3.29
CA CYS A 142 -13.05 -4.52 2.18
C CYS A 142 -11.61 -4.94 2.54
N LEU A 143 -11.15 -4.62 3.75
CA LEU A 143 -9.83 -5.03 4.23
C LEU A 143 -9.72 -6.54 4.44
N LEU A 144 -10.73 -7.20 5.00
CA LEU A 144 -10.77 -8.67 5.12
C LEU A 144 -10.73 -9.35 3.77
N ARG A 145 -11.52 -8.85 2.82
CA ARG A 145 -11.52 -9.36 1.45
C ARG A 145 -10.17 -9.16 0.77
N TYR A 146 -9.51 -8.02 1.02
CA TYR A 146 -8.18 -7.76 0.52
C TYR A 146 -7.12 -8.69 1.16
N MET A 147 -7.19 -8.97 2.46
CA MET A 147 -6.32 -9.97 3.10
C MET A 147 -6.58 -11.38 2.55
N ALA A 148 -7.84 -11.76 2.36
CA ALA A 148 -8.19 -13.02 1.70
C ALA A 148 -7.62 -13.09 0.28
N PHE A 149 -7.74 -12.00 -0.49
CA PHE A 149 -7.11 -11.88 -1.81
C PHE A 149 -5.59 -12.01 -1.73
N LEU A 150 -4.92 -11.40 -0.75
CA LEU A 150 -3.48 -11.56 -0.57
C LEU A 150 -3.09 -12.99 -0.18
N MET A 151 -3.91 -13.72 0.57
CA MET A 151 -3.66 -15.14 0.86
C MET A 151 -3.86 -16.03 -0.38
N THR A 152 -4.85 -15.71 -1.22
CA THR A 152 -5.11 -16.45 -2.48
C THR A 152 -4.12 -16.10 -3.58
N ALA A 153 -3.67 -14.84 -3.65
CA ALA A 153 -2.68 -14.36 -4.61
C ALA A 153 -1.23 -14.51 -4.11
N GLY A 154 -1.04 -14.80 -2.82
CA GLY A 154 0.24 -14.90 -2.13
C GLY A 154 0.86 -16.30 -2.09
N PHE A 155 0.22 -17.31 -2.69
CA PHE A 155 0.84 -18.60 -2.96
C PHE A 155 1.03 -18.86 -4.47
N PRO A 156 1.99 -18.20 -5.12
CA PRO A 156 2.77 -18.83 -6.18
C PRO A 156 4.02 -19.43 -5.53
N GLY A 157 3.90 -20.60 -4.88
CA GLY A 157 5.02 -21.11 -4.09
C GLY A 157 4.81 -22.45 -3.39
N SER A 158 4.17 -23.41 -4.05
CA SER A 158 4.44 -24.84 -3.82
C SER A 158 3.98 -25.64 -5.04
N GLU A 159 4.48 -25.32 -6.23
CA GLU A 159 4.64 -26.35 -7.25
C GLU A 159 5.90 -27.13 -6.88
N GLY A 160 5.70 -28.28 -6.25
CA GLY A 160 6.76 -29.27 -6.06
C GLY A 160 7.26 -29.78 -7.42
N PRO A 161 8.47 -30.37 -7.46
CA PRO A 161 9.03 -30.90 -8.69
C PRO A 161 8.37 -32.24 -9.00
N GLU A 162 7.26 -32.25 -9.72
CA GLU A 162 6.67 -33.50 -10.21
C GLU A 162 6.51 -33.48 -11.73
N GLY A 163 7.28 -34.37 -12.37
CA GLY A 163 6.88 -34.97 -13.64
C GLY A 163 7.48 -34.35 -14.88
N GLN A 164 8.78 -34.57 -15.09
CA GLN A 164 9.34 -34.69 -16.44
C GLN A 164 8.65 -35.88 -17.14
N ARG A 165 7.45 -35.67 -17.69
CA ARG A 165 6.82 -36.62 -18.60
C ARG A 165 7.48 -36.46 -19.95
N ASN A 166 8.54 -37.23 -20.16
CA ASN A 166 9.22 -37.40 -21.43
C ASN A 166 8.21 -37.76 -22.53
N SER A 167 7.87 -36.79 -23.37
CA SER A 167 7.37 -37.04 -24.72
C SER A 167 8.57 -37.22 -25.64
N VAL A 168 9.10 -38.43 -25.73
CA VAL A 168 9.99 -38.80 -26.83
C VAL A 168 9.13 -39.23 -28.01
N THR A 169 9.10 -38.34 -28.98
CA THR A 169 8.58 -38.47 -30.32
C THR A 169 9.20 -39.69 -31.03
N THR A 170 8.37 -40.65 -31.43
CA THR A 170 8.70 -41.62 -32.47
C THR A 170 8.90 -40.86 -33.78
N GLN A 171 10.15 -40.54 -34.12
CA GLN A 171 10.51 -40.13 -35.48
C GLN A 171 10.56 -41.37 -36.37
N GLN A 172 9.57 -41.49 -37.23
CA GLN A 172 9.54 -42.41 -38.37
C GLN A 172 10.40 -41.80 -39.48
N GLY A 173 11.68 -42.15 -39.49
CA GLY A 173 12.62 -41.77 -40.55
C GLY A 173 12.52 -42.73 -41.73
N ASN A 174 11.80 -42.32 -42.77
CA ASN A 174 11.97 -42.85 -44.12
C ASN A 174 13.20 -42.22 -44.76
N THR A 175 14.27 -43.00 -44.96
CA THR A 175 15.26 -42.72 -46.02
C THR A 175 15.73 -44.04 -46.62
N SER A 176 15.10 -44.40 -47.73
CA SER A 176 15.63 -45.31 -48.74
C SER A 176 16.66 -44.56 -49.60
N SER A 177 17.93 -45.00 -49.61
CA SER A 177 18.78 -45.07 -50.83
C SER A 177 20.26 -45.42 -50.54
N SER A 178 20.72 -46.43 -51.30
CA SER A 178 22.01 -46.57 -52.00
C SER A 178 23.33 -46.95 -51.31
N SER A 179 23.94 -47.97 -51.92
CA SER A 179 25.37 -48.34 -52.04
C SER A 179 26.09 -48.79 -50.77
N SER A 180 26.75 -49.96 -50.71
CA SER A 180 27.57 -50.67 -51.71
C SER A 180 27.43 -52.19 -51.64
#